data_AF-A0A7S2PHJ2-F1
#
_entry.id   AF-A0A7S2PHJ2-F1
#
_cell.length_a   1.000
_cell.length_b   1.000
_cell.length_c   1.000
_cell.angle_alpha   90.00
_cell.angle_beta   90.00
_cell.angle_gamma   90.00
#
_symmetry.space_group_name_H-M   'P 1'
#
loop_
_entity.id
_entity.type
_entity.pdbx_description
1 polymer ?
#
loop_
_entity_poly.entity_id
_entity_poly.type
_entity_poly.pdbx_seq_one_letter_code
_entity_poly.pdbx_strand_id
1 'polypeptide(L)'
;NMHVCHEAEVQILNKSSGKDFDEYTKISFVPDLARLTGDPSVKIIPDEEYKLMRRRVIDIAGCSGGKMLVTLNGEDVSCSDFQEYVDLYRKPQLNPMYYHKMNARWEVAVGLSETKSFESISFVNGMNTSRGGTHVDELARQISHHI
;
A
#
# COMPACT_ATOMS: atom_id res chain seq x y z
N ASN A 1 -20.64 -10.00 -12.64
CA ASN A 1 -20.10 -10.66 -13.85
C ASN A 1 -18.61 -11.01 -13.72
N MET A 2 -18.27 -11.99 -12.87
CA MET A 2 -16.96 -12.66 -12.78
C MET A 2 -17.14 -14.17 -12.98
N HIS A 3 -17.73 -14.58 -14.11
CA HIS A 3 -18.12 -15.98 -14.36
C HIS A 3 -17.16 -16.75 -15.28
N VAL A 4 -16.24 -16.04 -15.94
CA VAL A 4 -15.22 -16.62 -16.82
C VAL A 4 -13.85 -16.36 -16.21
N CYS A 5 -13.15 -17.44 -15.88
CA CYS A 5 -11.76 -17.45 -15.42
C CYS A 5 -10.96 -18.24 -16.46
N HIS A 6 -9.95 -17.61 -17.05
CA HIS A 6 -9.01 -18.32 -17.94
C HIS A 6 -7.98 -19.03 -17.08
N GLU A 7 -7.52 -20.19 -17.52
CA GLU A 7 -6.42 -20.89 -16.86
C GLU A 7 -5.17 -20.01 -16.85
N ALA A 8 -4.47 -19.99 -15.72
CA ALA A 8 -3.23 -19.24 -15.60
C ALA A 8 -2.11 -19.98 -16.36
N GLU A 9 -1.34 -19.24 -17.16
CA GLU A 9 -0.11 -19.77 -17.74
C GLU A 9 0.98 -19.79 -16.67
N VAL A 10 1.30 -20.99 -16.17
CA VAL A 10 2.33 -21.17 -15.14
C VAL A 10 3.62 -21.66 -15.79
N GLN A 11 4.66 -20.84 -15.74
CA GLN A 11 6.01 -21.22 -16.16
C GLN A 11 6.84 -21.57 -14.92
N ILE A 12 7.08 -22.87 -14.71
CA ILE A 12 8.00 -23.34 -13.67
C ILE A 12 9.41 -23.38 -14.27
N LEU A 13 10.28 -22.49 -13.79
CA LEU A 13 11.68 -22.49 -14.18
C LEU A 13 12.42 -23.55 -13.36
N ASN A 14 12.97 -24.56 -14.04
CA ASN A 14 13.86 -25.52 -13.40
C ASN A 14 15.13 -24.80 -12.96
N LYS A 15 15.60 -25.06 -11.74
CA LYS A 15 16.90 -24.57 -11.26
C LYS A 15 17.98 -24.96 -12.27
N SER A 16 18.57 -23.99 -12.96
CA SER A 16 19.83 -24.20 -13.63
C SER A 16 20.88 -24.40 -12.54
N SER A 17 21.65 -25.49 -12.63
CA SER A 17 22.72 -25.79 -11.68
C SER A 17 23.88 -24.78 -11.89
N GLY A 18 23.75 -23.62 -11.25
CA GLY A 18 24.70 -22.51 -11.24
C GLY A 18 24.39 -21.59 -10.06
N LYS A 19 25.42 -20.90 -9.54
CA LYS A 19 25.37 -20.08 -8.31
C LYS A 19 24.51 -18.80 -8.40
N ASP A 20 23.85 -18.54 -9.53
CA ASP A 20 23.27 -17.22 -9.87
C ASP A 20 21.75 -17.25 -10.15
N PHE A 21 21.01 -18.24 -9.64
CA PHE A 21 19.54 -18.26 -9.77
C PHE A 21 18.87 -18.11 -8.42
N ASP A 22 18.45 -16.89 -8.09
CA ASP A 22 17.60 -16.61 -6.94
C ASP A 22 16.19 -17.15 -7.18
N GLU A 23 15.60 -17.78 -6.16
CA GLU A 23 14.21 -18.22 -6.22
C GLU A 23 13.28 -16.99 -6.25
N TYR A 24 12.44 -16.89 -7.28
CA TYR A 24 11.50 -15.79 -7.40
C TYR A 24 10.13 -16.27 -7.88
N THR A 25 9.11 -15.46 -7.58
CA THR A 25 7.79 -15.57 -8.18
C THR A 25 7.51 -14.29 -8.93
N LYS A 26 7.17 -14.39 -10.21
CA LYS A 26 6.78 -13.26 -11.05
C LYS A 26 5.35 -13.45 -11.53
N ILE A 27 4.52 -12.45 -11.27
CA ILE A 27 3.16 -12.38 -11.78
C ILE A 27 3.13 -11.28 -12.84
N SER A 28 2.55 -11.57 -14.00
CA SER A 28 2.35 -10.61 -15.09
C SER A 28 0.97 -10.83 -15.69
N PHE A 29 0.22 -9.75 -15.85
CA PHE A 29 -1.14 -9.81 -16.38
C PHE A 29 -1.47 -8.53 -17.14
N VAL A 30 -2.41 -8.62 -18.07
CA VAL A 30 -3.02 -7.48 -18.74
C VAL A 30 -4.46 -7.38 -18.27
N PRO A 31 -4.87 -6.29 -17.57
CA PRO A 31 -6.24 -6.17 -17.09
C PRO A 31 -7.22 -6.02 -18.26
N ASP A 32 -8.39 -6.66 -18.14
CA ASP A 32 -9.52 -6.46 -19.03
C ASP A 32 -10.20 -5.11 -18.70
N LEU A 33 -9.63 -4.03 -19.25
CA LEU A 33 -10.07 -2.67 -18.94
C LEU A 33 -11.51 -2.40 -19.37
N ALA A 34 -11.91 -2.90 -20.55
CA ALA A 34 -13.29 -2.77 -21.03
C ALA A 34 -14.30 -3.30 -20.02
N ARG A 35 -13.97 -4.43 -19.39
CA ARG A 35 -14.83 -5.04 -18.37
C ARG A 35 -14.74 -4.35 -17.01
N LEU A 36 -13.56 -3.88 -16.61
CA LEU A 36 -13.36 -3.18 -15.33
C LEU A 36 -14.02 -1.80 -15.31
N THR A 37 -13.99 -1.08 -16.43
CA THR A 37 -14.59 0.26 -16.54
C THR A 37 -16.03 0.23 -17.04
N GLY A 38 -16.44 -0.84 -17.71
CA GLY A 38 -17.73 -0.92 -18.42
C GLY A 38 -17.75 -0.17 -19.75
N ASP A 39 -16.60 0.36 -20.20
CA ASP A 39 -16.45 1.10 -21.44
C ASP A 39 -15.47 0.36 -22.40
N PRO A 40 -15.96 -0.24 -23.50
CA PRO A 40 -15.15 -0.96 -24.47
C PRO A 40 -14.06 -0.12 -25.17
N SER A 41 -14.17 1.21 -25.13
CA SER A 41 -13.21 2.13 -25.73
C SER A 41 -11.97 2.33 -24.87
N VAL A 42 -12.01 2.00 -23.58
CA VAL A 42 -10.87 2.15 -22.68
C VAL A 42 -9.81 1.08 -23.00
N LYS A 43 -8.66 1.55 -23.48
CA LYS A 43 -7.50 0.70 -23.83
C LYS A 43 -6.28 0.90 -22.94
N ILE A 44 -6.27 1.96 -22.15
CA ILE A 44 -5.18 2.31 -21.23
C ILE A 44 -5.75 2.53 -19.84
N ILE A 45 -4.97 2.20 -18.81
CA ILE A 45 -5.30 2.57 -17.44
C ILE A 45 -5.30 4.10 -17.38
N PRO A 46 -6.39 4.75 -16.97
CA PRO A 46 -6.38 6.20 -16.86
C PRO A 46 -5.41 6.66 -15.77
N ASP A 47 -4.90 7.87 -15.91
CA ASP A 47 -3.75 8.35 -15.13
C ASP A 47 -4.03 8.39 -13.61
N GLU A 48 -5.26 8.71 -13.20
CA GLU A 48 -5.65 8.76 -11.80
C GLU A 48 -5.68 7.36 -11.16
N GLU A 49 -6.20 6.35 -11.85
CA GLU A 49 -6.18 4.96 -11.42
C GLU A 49 -4.73 4.45 -11.34
N TYR A 50 -3.90 4.81 -12.32
CA TYR A 50 -2.48 4.46 -12.29
C TYR A 50 -1.75 5.10 -11.10
N LYS A 51 -2.05 6.36 -10.75
CA LYS A 51 -1.53 7.01 -9.54
C LYS A 51 -1.93 6.26 -8.27
N LEU A 52 -3.17 5.76 -8.18
CA LEU A 52 -3.62 4.95 -7.04
C LEU A 52 -2.86 3.61 -6.96
N MET A 53 -2.60 2.96 -8.10
CA MET A 53 -1.80 1.74 -8.16
C MET A 53 -0.36 2.00 -7.69
N ARG A 54 0.26 3.10 -8.15
CA ARG A 54 1.60 3.52 -7.72
C ARG A 54 1.65 3.81 -6.23
N ARG A 55 0.70 4.60 -5.71
CA ARG A 55 0.56 4.87 -4.27
C ARG A 55 0.48 3.57 -3.47
N ARG A 56 -0.25 2.58 -3.97
CA ARG A 56 -0.39 1.28 -3.29
C ARG A 56 0.93 0.53 -3.16
N VAL A 57 1.87 0.69 -4.09
CA VAL A 57 3.24 0.14 -3.97
C VAL A 57 4.00 0.84 -2.84
N ILE A 58 3.86 2.16 -2.72
CA ILE A 58 4.44 2.94 -1.60
C ILE A 58 3.83 2.51 -0.26
N ASP A 59 2.52 2.27 -0.20
CA ASP A 59 1.85 1.72 0.99
C ASP A 59 2.48 0.38 1.43
N ILE A 60 2.82 -0.50 0.48
CA ILE A 60 3.51 -1.77 0.78
C ILE A 60 4.92 -1.52 1.30
N ALA A 61 5.66 -0.58 0.70
CA ALA A 61 7.00 -0.21 1.18
C ALA A 61 6.97 0.29 2.63
N GLY A 62 6.04 1.20 2.96
CA GLY A 62 5.83 1.66 4.34
C GLY A 62 5.45 0.54 5.29
N CYS A 63 4.50 -0.32 4.91
CA CYS A 63 4.08 -1.46 5.73
C CYS A 63 5.17 -2.53 5.92
N SER A 64 6.19 -2.57 5.06
CA SER A 64 7.30 -3.52 5.19
C SER A 64 8.24 -3.18 6.35
N GLY A 65 8.24 -1.92 6.80
CA GLY A 65 9.06 -1.44 7.92
C GLY A 65 10.56 -1.69 7.71
N GLY A 66 11.09 -1.35 6.54
CA GLY A 66 12.51 -1.48 6.20
C GLY A 66 13.01 -2.89 5.91
N LYS A 67 12.13 -3.89 5.90
CA LYS A 67 12.54 -5.31 5.78
C LYS A 67 12.73 -5.79 4.35
N MET A 68 12.28 -5.01 3.36
CA MET A 68 12.23 -5.43 1.97
C MET A 68 12.59 -4.26 1.06
N LEU A 69 13.45 -4.54 0.07
CA LEU A 69 13.64 -3.66 -1.09
C LEU A 69 12.36 -3.67 -1.93
N VAL A 70 11.74 -2.51 -2.11
CA VAL A 70 10.56 -2.35 -2.96
C VAL A 70 10.91 -1.45 -4.12
N THR A 71 10.71 -1.94 -5.35
CA THR A 71 10.95 -1.16 -6.56
C THR A 71 9.67 -0.95 -7.35
N LEU A 72 9.58 0.20 -8.01
CA LEU A 72 8.50 0.55 -8.92
C LEU A 72 9.12 1.04 -10.23
N ASN A 73 8.88 0.31 -11.32
CA ASN A 73 9.45 0.62 -12.64
C ASN A 73 10.99 0.76 -12.66
N GLY A 74 11.67 0.02 -11.80
CA GLY A 74 13.13 0.03 -11.68
C GLY A 74 13.68 1.07 -10.69
N GLU A 75 12.84 1.96 -10.15
CA GLU A 75 13.23 2.93 -9.13
C GLU A 75 13.00 2.35 -7.72
N ASP A 76 13.94 2.58 -6.81
CA ASP A 76 13.80 2.22 -5.40
C ASP A 76 12.81 3.16 -4.70
N VAL A 77 11.78 2.57 -4.09
CA VAL A 77 10.72 3.26 -3.36
C VAL A 77 10.58 2.71 -1.93
N SER A 78 11.63 2.07 -1.42
CA SER A 78 11.67 1.49 -0.08
C SER A 78 11.54 2.58 0.98
N CYS A 79 10.88 2.25 2.09
CA CYS A 79 10.89 3.06 3.30
C CYS A 79 11.71 2.32 4.36
N SER A 80 12.61 3.04 5.03
CA SER A 80 13.43 2.52 6.13
C SER A 80 12.60 2.09 7.35
N ASP A 81 11.48 2.75 7.61
CA ASP A 81 10.48 2.37 8.60
C ASP A 81 9.09 2.94 8.26
N PHE A 82 8.11 2.70 9.13
CA PHE A 82 6.75 3.22 8.93
C PHE A 82 6.67 4.74 9.17
N GLN A 83 7.60 5.34 9.92
CA GLN A 83 7.61 6.78 10.16
C GLN A 83 7.98 7.54 8.88
N GLU A 84 8.99 7.08 8.13
CA GLU A 84 9.34 7.67 6.84
C GLU A 84 8.16 7.68 5.86
N TYR A 85 7.37 6.59 5.84
CA TYR A 85 6.14 6.53 5.07
C TYR A 85 5.09 7.53 5.54
N VAL A 86 4.90 7.67 6.86
CA VAL A 86 4.01 8.68 7.44
C VAL A 86 4.42 10.10 7.03
N ASP A 87 5.72 10.39 7.00
CA ASP A 87 6.26 11.69 6.64
C ASP A 87 5.99 12.05 5.17
N LEU A 88 5.69 11.08 4.29
CA LEU A 88 5.25 11.35 2.92
C LEU A 88 3.89 12.06 2.86
N TYR A 89 3.04 11.91 3.88
CA TYR A 89 1.72 12.52 3.90
C TYR A 89 1.73 14.00 4.25
N ARG A 90 2.76 14.48 4.95
CA ARG A 90 2.78 15.87 5.42
C ARG A 90 4.14 16.49 5.29
N LYS A 91 4.15 17.72 4.78
CA LYS A 91 5.33 18.60 4.89
C LYS A 91 5.47 18.99 6.37
N PRO A 92 6.52 18.54 7.08
CA PRO A 92 6.62 18.65 8.54
C PRO A 92 6.52 20.08 9.08
N GLN A 93 6.79 21.08 8.23
CA GLN A 93 6.90 22.49 8.61
C GLN A 93 5.54 23.18 8.84
N LEU A 94 4.43 22.59 8.37
CA LEU A 94 3.11 23.22 8.42
C LEU A 94 2.12 22.48 9.34
N ASN A 95 2.22 21.15 9.41
CA ASN A 95 1.29 20.31 10.14
C ASN A 95 2.03 19.08 10.72
N PRO A 96 2.63 19.17 11.92
CA PRO A 96 3.39 18.06 12.48
C PRO A 96 2.48 16.86 12.80
N MET A 97 2.97 15.66 12.50
CA MET A 97 2.39 14.41 12.97
C MET A 97 3.25 13.87 14.10
N TYR A 98 2.61 13.42 15.18
CA TYR A 98 3.27 12.69 16.26
C TYR A 98 3.21 11.21 15.96
N TYR A 99 4.37 10.63 15.67
CA TYR A 99 4.54 9.20 15.44
C TYR A 99 4.95 8.49 16.74
N HIS A 100 4.37 7.31 16.98
CA HIS A 100 4.72 6.46 18.11
C HIS A 100 4.60 4.97 17.74
N LYS A 101 5.70 4.24 17.95
CA LYS A 101 5.74 2.78 17.88
C LYS A 101 5.45 2.18 19.26
N MET A 102 4.21 1.75 19.46
CA MET A 102 3.75 1.22 20.75
C MET A 102 4.36 -0.15 21.05
N ASN A 103 4.42 -1.02 20.04
CA ASN A 103 4.98 -2.36 20.15
C ASN A 103 5.27 -2.95 18.75
N ALA A 104 5.65 -4.23 18.68
CA ALA A 104 5.96 -4.92 17.42
C ALA A 104 4.79 -5.05 16.43
N ARG A 105 3.55 -4.77 16.85
CA ARG A 105 2.33 -4.89 16.03
C ARG A 105 1.58 -3.57 15.84
N TRP A 106 1.94 -2.53 16.57
CA TRP A 106 1.21 -1.26 16.58
C TRP A 106 2.16 -0.08 16.44
N GLU A 107 1.97 0.65 15.36
CA GLU A 107 2.64 1.90 15.01
C GLU A 107 1.53 2.88 14.65
N VAL A 108 1.52 4.05 15.28
CA VAL A 108 0.43 5.03 15.17
C VAL A 108 1.03 6.40 14.93
N ALA A 109 0.43 7.17 14.04
CA ALA A 109 0.75 8.58 13.87
C ALA A 109 -0.52 9.42 13.91
N VAL A 110 -0.47 10.54 14.63
CA VAL A 110 -1.63 11.41 14.86
C VAL A 110 -1.24 12.86 14.52
N GLY A 111 -2.10 13.55 13.79
CA GLY A 111 -1.94 14.97 13.48
C GLY A 111 -3.28 15.65 13.28
N LEU A 112 -3.27 16.97 13.17
CA LEU A 112 -4.50 17.76 12.98
C LEU A 112 -5.02 17.62 11.55
N SER A 113 -6.30 17.28 11.40
CA SER A 113 -6.95 17.25 10.08
C SER A 113 -7.03 18.64 9.47
N GLU A 114 -6.70 18.74 8.18
CA GLU A 114 -6.82 19.99 7.41
C GLU A 114 -8.29 20.28 7.06
N THR A 115 -9.09 19.22 6.87
CA THR A 115 -10.52 19.32 6.54
C THR A 115 -11.41 19.55 7.75
N LYS A 116 -10.84 19.57 8.97
CA LYS A 116 -11.57 19.60 10.25
C LYS A 116 -12.55 18.42 10.41
N SER A 117 -12.30 17.34 9.68
CA SER A 117 -13.08 16.10 9.74
C SER A 117 -12.17 14.93 10.10
N PHE A 118 -12.76 13.85 10.61
CA PHE A 118 -11.98 12.65 10.95
C PHE A 118 -11.44 12.00 9.68
N GLU A 119 -10.13 11.84 9.61
CA GLU A 119 -9.41 11.19 8.51
C GLU A 119 -8.56 10.07 9.09
N SER A 120 -8.51 8.94 8.39
CA SER A 120 -7.65 7.84 8.80
C SER A 120 -7.04 7.14 7.58
N ILE A 121 -5.78 6.76 7.73
CA ILE A 121 -5.06 5.88 6.82
C ILE A 121 -4.57 4.74 7.69
N SER A 122 -5.01 3.53 7.40
CA SER A 122 -4.78 2.39 8.29
C SER A 122 -4.49 1.13 7.50
N PHE A 123 -3.67 0.27 8.11
CA PHE A 123 -3.25 -0.99 7.54
C PHE A 123 -3.37 -2.11 8.56
N VAL A 124 -3.87 -3.26 8.11
CA VAL A 124 -3.87 -4.51 8.88
C VAL A 124 -3.17 -5.57 8.04
N ASN A 125 -2.03 -6.07 8.50
CA ASN A 125 -1.19 -7.02 7.77
C ASN A 125 -0.87 -6.55 6.33
N GLY A 126 -0.60 -5.26 6.17
CA GLY A 126 -0.31 -4.64 4.86
C GLY A 126 -1.54 -4.38 3.99
N MET A 127 -2.76 -4.77 4.39
CA MET A 127 -3.99 -4.44 3.67
C MET A 127 -4.48 -3.02 4.02
N ASN A 128 -4.74 -2.19 3.01
CA ASN A 128 -5.29 -0.85 3.20
C ASN A 128 -6.76 -0.94 3.66
N THR A 129 -7.04 -0.51 4.89
CA THR A 129 -8.39 -0.45 5.46
C THR A 129 -8.98 0.95 5.31
N SER A 130 -9.27 1.35 4.06
CA SER A 130 -9.74 2.70 3.71
C SER A 130 -11.07 3.12 4.35
N ARG A 131 -11.86 2.15 4.82
CA ARG A 131 -13.11 2.38 5.57
C ARG A 131 -12.92 2.30 7.09
N GLY A 132 -11.69 2.20 7.57
CA GLY A 132 -11.37 1.98 8.98
C GLY A 132 -11.81 0.60 9.47
N GLY A 133 -12.32 0.56 10.70
CA GLY A 133 -12.71 -0.65 11.40
C GLY A 133 -12.38 -0.55 12.89
N THR A 134 -12.59 -1.64 13.63
CA THR A 134 -12.44 -1.65 15.09
C THR A 134 -11.05 -1.25 15.57
N HIS A 135 -9.99 -1.51 14.78
CA HIS A 135 -8.62 -1.09 15.09
C HIS A 135 -8.43 0.43 15.06
N VAL A 136 -9.13 1.13 14.16
CA VAL A 136 -9.14 2.59 14.09
C VAL A 136 -10.01 3.16 15.20
N ASP A 137 -11.21 2.62 15.36
CA ASP A 137 -12.19 3.09 16.35
C ASP A 137 -11.63 3.03 17.77
N GLU A 138 -10.93 1.94 18.10
CA GLU A 138 -10.34 1.76 19.43
C GLU A 138 -9.25 2.80 19.71
N LEU A 139 -8.36 3.08 18.76
CA LEU A 139 -7.34 4.12 18.91
C LEU A 139 -7.96 5.51 19.00
N ALA A 140 -8.91 5.84 18.11
CA ALA A 140 -9.58 7.13 18.10
C ALA A 140 -10.34 7.38 19.42
N ARG A 141 -11.03 6.35 19.94
CA ARG A 141 -11.71 6.39 21.24
C ARG A 141 -10.74 6.62 22.40
N GLN A 142 -9.61 5.92 22.42
CA GLN A 142 -8.61 6.10 23.48
C GLN A 142 -8.00 7.52 23.45
N ILE A 143 -7.63 8.02 22.26
CA ILE A 143 -7.05 9.36 22.10
C ILE A 143 -8.06 10.44 22.51
N SER A 144 -9.29 10.35 21.98
CA SER A 144 -10.35 11.33 22.29
C SER A 144 -10.77 11.34 23.76
N HIS A 145 -10.56 10.25 24.51
CA HIS A 145 -10.83 10.24 25.94
C HIS A 145 -9.80 11.04 26.77
N HIS A 146 -8.60 11.23 26.25
CA HIS A 146 -7.49 11.91 26.94
C HIS A 146 -7.31 13.37 26.50
N ILE A 147 -8.06 13.84 25.51
CA ILE A 147 -8.10 15.23 25.03
C ILE A 147 -9.38 15.88 25.55
#